data_AF-A0A3D2YIH8-F1
#
_entry.id   AF-A0A3D2YIH8-F1
#
_cell.length_a   1.000
_cell.length_b   1.000
_cell.length_c   1.000
_cell.angle_alpha   90.00
_cell.angle_beta   90.00
_cell.angle_gamma   90.00
#
_symmetry.space_group_name_H-M   'P 1'
#
loop_
_entity.id
_entity.type
_entity.pdbx_description
1 polymer ?
#
loop_
_entity_poly.entity_id
_entity_poly.type
_entity_poly.pdbx_seq_one_letter_code
_entity_poly.pdbx_strand_id
1 'polypeptide(L)'
;WSFIKKAGTIILLSTIFVWFTSYFGWVDGQFQMLSDDQIDCSILAAIGGAIDWIFAPLGWGNWQAVVASITGLVAKENIVGTLGVLYGGGDGSVYDAMAAAFTAITAYSFLVFNLLCAPCFAAIGAIKREMNSAKWTWFAIGYQCGFAYVIALMINQFGNLFTGNANILGVIVSVILLAGIIYMLCKPYKEATKLAVK
;
A
#
# COMPACT_ATOMS: atom_id res chain seq x y z
N TRP A 1 19.39 17.32 -15.91
CA TRP A 1 18.53 17.06 -17.09
C TRP A 1 18.18 15.58 -17.30
N SER A 2 19.15 14.65 -17.27
CA SER A 2 18.88 13.20 -17.45
C SER A 2 17.94 12.59 -16.39
N PHE A 3 18.03 13.05 -15.13
CA PHE A 3 17.12 12.61 -14.05
C PHE A 3 15.67 13.06 -14.26
N ILE A 4 15.43 14.32 -14.64
CA ILE A 4 14.08 14.84 -14.91
C ILE A 4 13.43 14.11 -16.09
N LYS A 5 14.16 13.87 -17.19
CA LYS A 5 13.63 13.10 -18.33
C LYS A 5 13.30 11.66 -17.93
N LYS A 6 14.20 10.95 -17.22
CA LYS A 6 13.94 9.55 -16.84
C LYS A 6 12.85 9.41 -15.78
N ALA A 7 12.87 10.23 -14.74
CA ALA A 7 11.86 10.18 -13.68
C ALA A 7 10.49 10.64 -14.18
N GLY A 8 10.43 11.72 -14.96
CA GLY A 8 9.19 12.25 -15.53
C GLY A 8 8.52 11.27 -16.50
N THR A 9 9.27 10.63 -17.39
CA THR A 9 8.71 9.63 -18.31
C THR A 9 8.16 8.41 -17.57
N ILE A 10 8.84 7.96 -16.51
CA ILE A 10 8.36 6.83 -15.69
C ILE A 10 7.05 7.20 -14.99
N ILE A 11 7.00 8.37 -14.33
CA ILE A 11 5.79 8.83 -13.62
C ILE A 11 4.62 8.98 -14.60
N LEU A 12 4.83 9.66 -15.73
CA LEU A 12 3.78 9.89 -16.72
C LEU A 12 3.24 8.57 -17.30
N LEU A 13 4.11 7.62 -17.65
CA LEU A 13 3.69 6.30 -18.12
C LEU A 13 2.92 5.53 -17.04
N SER A 14 3.39 5.57 -15.79
CA SER A 14 2.71 4.92 -14.68
C SER A 14 1.34 5.53 -14.40
N THR A 15 1.17 6.86 -14.45
CA THR A 15 -0.13 7.52 -14.26
C THR A 15 -1.11 7.20 -15.39
N ILE A 16 -0.65 7.20 -16.65
CA ILE A 16 -1.49 6.80 -17.79
C ILE A 16 -1.93 5.34 -17.65
N PHE A 17 -1.01 4.45 -17.25
CA PHE A 17 -1.31 3.05 -17.03
C PHE A 17 -2.35 2.86 -15.92
N VAL A 18 -2.16 3.51 -14.77
CA VAL A 18 -3.12 3.49 -13.66
C VAL A 18 -4.48 3.99 -14.10
N TRP A 19 -4.54 5.15 -14.75
CA TRP A 19 -5.78 5.73 -15.28
C TRP A 19 -6.49 4.77 -16.23
N PHE A 20 -5.75 4.16 -17.16
CA PHE A 20 -6.30 3.18 -18.08
C PHE A 20 -6.88 1.97 -17.33
N THR A 21 -6.15 1.41 -16.37
CA THR A 21 -6.65 0.27 -15.57
C THR A 21 -7.80 0.62 -14.63
N SER A 22 -7.92 1.89 -14.21
CA SER A 22 -9.04 2.39 -13.40
C SER A 22 -10.32 2.57 -14.22
N TYR A 23 -10.22 3.14 -15.43
CA TYR A 23 -11.38 3.49 -16.24
C TYR A 23 -11.79 2.43 -17.26
N PHE A 24 -10.95 1.43 -17.51
CA PHE A 24 -11.29 0.30 -18.37
C PHE A 24 -11.53 -0.97 -17.56
N GLY A 25 -12.64 -1.64 -17.89
CA GLY A 25 -13.10 -2.84 -17.22
C GLY A 25 -13.86 -3.76 -18.16
N TRP A 26 -14.23 -4.92 -17.63
CA TRP A 26 -15.14 -5.84 -18.31
C TRP A 26 -16.52 -5.72 -17.69
N VAL A 27 -17.50 -5.31 -18.50
CA VAL A 27 -18.91 -5.28 -18.11
C VAL A 27 -19.66 -6.13 -19.12
N ASP A 28 -20.36 -7.16 -18.64
CA ASP A 28 -21.17 -8.07 -19.46
C ASP A 28 -20.44 -8.65 -20.70
N GLY A 29 -19.14 -8.97 -20.55
CA GLY A 29 -18.34 -9.59 -21.62
C GLY A 29 -17.82 -8.62 -22.69
N GLN A 30 -18.05 -7.31 -22.56
CA GLN A 30 -17.51 -6.27 -23.44
C GLN A 30 -16.49 -5.40 -22.69
N PHE A 31 -15.39 -5.07 -23.38
CA PHE A 31 -14.39 -4.14 -22.87
C PHE A 31 -14.85 -2.72 -23.17
N GLN A 32 -15.32 -2.00 -22.15
CA GLN A 32 -15.82 -0.64 -22.29
C GLN A 32 -15.16 0.32 -21.29
N MET A 33 -15.27 1.62 -21.58
CA MET A 33 -14.93 2.66 -20.63
C MET A 33 -16.05 2.71 -19.58
N LEU A 34 -15.69 2.51 -18.31
CA LEU A 34 -16.62 2.50 -17.19
C LEU A 34 -17.03 3.93 -16.84
N SER A 35 -18.33 4.12 -16.60
CA SER A 35 -18.85 5.29 -15.88
C SER A 35 -18.51 5.18 -14.38
N ASP A 36 -18.58 6.31 -13.66
CA ASP A 36 -18.21 6.36 -12.23
C ASP A 36 -19.00 5.35 -11.36
N ASP A 37 -20.22 5.00 -11.78
CA ASP A 37 -21.10 4.03 -11.12
C ASP A 37 -20.66 2.55 -11.32
N GLN A 38 -19.74 2.28 -12.26
CA GLN A 38 -19.31 0.92 -12.63
C GLN A 38 -17.83 0.65 -12.33
N ILE A 39 -17.14 1.57 -11.64
CA ILE A 39 -15.69 1.43 -11.31
C ILE A 39 -15.38 0.12 -10.57
N ASP A 40 -16.36 -0.45 -9.87
CA ASP A 40 -16.29 -1.76 -9.19
C ASP A 40 -15.94 -2.93 -10.14
N CYS A 41 -16.24 -2.82 -11.44
CA CYS A 41 -15.91 -3.82 -12.47
C CYS A 41 -14.58 -3.53 -13.21
N SER A 42 -13.84 -2.52 -12.77
CA SER A 42 -12.55 -2.17 -13.38
C SER A 42 -11.53 -3.29 -13.21
N ILE A 43 -10.55 -3.37 -14.12
CA ILE A 43 -9.42 -4.30 -13.97
C ILE A 43 -8.71 -4.06 -12.63
N LEU A 44 -8.66 -2.80 -12.19
CA LEU A 44 -8.06 -2.40 -10.93
C LEU A 44 -8.86 -2.90 -9.71
N ALA A 45 -10.19 -2.90 -9.77
CA ALA A 45 -11.05 -3.47 -8.73
C ALA A 45 -10.90 -5.00 -8.66
N ALA A 46 -10.78 -5.69 -9.79
CA ALA A 46 -10.51 -7.13 -9.82
C ALA A 46 -9.15 -7.48 -9.19
N ILE A 47 -8.10 -6.68 -9.47
CA ILE A 47 -6.78 -6.85 -8.85
C ILE A 47 -6.83 -6.48 -7.35
N GLY A 48 -7.55 -5.41 -6.99
CA GLY A 48 -7.74 -4.98 -5.62
C GLY A 48 -8.44 -6.03 -4.77
N GLY A 49 -9.52 -6.61 -5.29
CA GLY A 49 -10.25 -7.72 -4.65
C GLY A 49 -9.46 -9.04 -4.60
N ALA A 50 -8.52 -9.27 -5.53
CA ALA A 50 -7.63 -10.43 -5.41
C ALA A 50 -6.57 -10.29 -4.29
N ILE A 51 -6.29 -9.06 -3.87
CA ILE A 51 -5.25 -8.71 -2.89
C ILE A 51 -5.88 -8.30 -1.54
N ASP A 52 -7.19 -8.07 -1.49
CA ASP A 52 -7.93 -7.60 -0.31
C ASP A 52 -7.76 -8.50 0.92
N TRP A 53 -7.62 -9.82 0.73
CA TRP A 53 -7.47 -10.80 1.81
C TRP A 53 -6.20 -10.58 2.62
N ILE A 54 -5.16 -9.99 2.02
CA ILE A 54 -3.92 -9.62 2.72
C ILE A 54 -4.18 -8.37 3.57
N PHE A 55 -5.06 -7.46 3.16
CA PHE A 55 -5.35 -6.22 3.88
C PHE A 55 -6.56 -6.33 4.83
N ALA A 56 -7.35 -7.40 4.72
CA ALA A 56 -8.43 -7.75 5.64
C ALA A 56 -8.00 -7.76 7.13
N PRO A 57 -6.86 -8.37 7.53
CA PRO A 57 -6.42 -8.32 8.92
C PRO A 57 -5.93 -6.94 9.39
N LEU A 58 -5.70 -5.99 8.48
CA LEU A 58 -5.40 -4.59 8.81
C LEU A 58 -6.68 -3.75 9.02
N GLY A 59 -7.85 -4.35 8.79
CA GLY A 59 -9.15 -3.72 8.97
C GLY A 59 -9.59 -2.82 7.81
N TRP A 60 -8.87 -2.82 6.69
CA TRP A 60 -9.24 -2.11 5.45
C TRP A 60 -9.15 -3.02 4.22
N GLY A 61 -9.66 -4.24 4.34
CA GLY A 61 -9.78 -5.23 3.26
C GLY A 61 -10.84 -4.86 2.21
N ASN A 62 -10.86 -3.60 1.77
CA ASN A 62 -11.72 -3.10 0.71
C ASN A 62 -10.87 -2.91 -0.54
N TRP A 63 -11.38 -3.30 -1.70
CA TRP A 63 -10.68 -3.14 -2.96
C TRP A 63 -10.31 -1.66 -3.20
N GLN A 64 -11.15 -0.69 -2.81
CA GLN A 64 -10.85 0.73 -2.95
C GLN A 64 -9.59 1.14 -2.19
N ALA A 65 -9.43 0.63 -0.96
CA ALA A 65 -8.30 0.96 -0.10
C ALA A 65 -7.01 0.30 -0.61
N VAL A 66 -7.10 -0.95 -1.06
CA VAL A 66 -5.98 -1.66 -1.70
C VAL A 66 -5.53 -0.95 -2.97
N VAL A 67 -6.48 -0.57 -3.83
CA VAL A 67 -6.22 0.17 -5.05
C VAL A 67 -5.60 1.53 -4.75
N ALA A 68 -6.15 2.30 -3.81
CA ALA A 68 -5.58 3.58 -3.39
C ALA A 68 -4.15 3.44 -2.86
N SER A 69 -3.84 2.35 -2.13
CA SER A 69 -2.47 2.05 -1.71
C SER A 69 -1.56 1.72 -2.88
N ILE A 70 -2.02 0.95 -3.87
CA ILE A 70 -1.24 0.61 -5.07
C ILE A 70 -0.93 1.86 -5.89
N THR A 71 -1.92 2.73 -6.12
CA THR A 71 -1.70 4.00 -6.84
C THR A 71 -0.81 4.95 -6.04
N GLY A 72 -0.86 4.88 -4.71
CA GLY A 72 0.03 5.58 -3.80
C GLY A 72 1.50 5.16 -3.85
N LEU A 73 1.78 3.92 -4.22
CA LEU A 73 3.15 3.45 -4.47
C LEU A 73 3.76 4.10 -5.71
N VAL A 74 2.92 4.56 -6.66
CA VAL A 74 3.39 5.32 -7.82
C VAL A 74 3.80 6.73 -7.41
N ALA A 75 2.87 7.44 -6.76
CA ALA A 75 3.08 8.78 -6.22
C ALA A 75 2.23 8.95 -4.96
N LYS A 76 2.85 9.41 -3.85
CA LYS A 76 2.17 9.46 -2.54
C LYS A 76 1.01 10.45 -2.54
N GLU A 77 1.09 11.55 -3.30
CA GLU A 77 -0.04 12.48 -3.47
C GLU A 77 -1.23 11.89 -4.27
N ASN A 78 -0.98 10.89 -5.11
CA ASN A 78 -2.01 10.31 -5.97
C ASN A 78 -3.04 9.48 -5.18
N ILE A 79 -2.74 9.12 -3.93
CA ILE A 79 -3.68 8.45 -3.01
C ILE A 79 -4.93 9.31 -2.83
N VAL A 80 -4.74 10.62 -2.61
CA VAL A 80 -5.85 11.55 -2.37
C VAL A 80 -6.70 11.71 -3.62
N GLY A 81 -6.07 11.81 -4.80
CA GLY A 81 -6.78 11.84 -6.08
C GLY A 81 -7.55 10.56 -6.37
N THR A 82 -6.94 9.40 -6.08
CA THR A 82 -7.58 8.08 -6.28
C THR A 82 -8.77 7.92 -5.34
N LEU A 83 -8.62 8.24 -4.05
CA LEU A 83 -9.74 8.19 -3.10
C LEU A 83 -10.86 9.17 -3.48
N GLY A 84 -10.50 10.35 -3.99
CA GLY A 84 -11.47 11.34 -4.48
C GLY A 84 -12.31 10.83 -5.66
N VAL A 85 -11.71 10.08 -6.59
CA VAL A 85 -12.44 9.45 -7.70
C VAL A 85 -13.27 8.26 -7.22
N LEU A 86 -12.68 7.38 -6.40
CA LEU A 86 -13.33 6.15 -5.94
C LEU A 86 -14.49 6.39 -4.97
N TYR A 87 -14.42 7.44 -4.14
CA TYR A 87 -15.46 7.78 -3.15
C TYR A 87 -16.27 9.03 -3.54
N GLY A 88 -15.95 9.68 -4.66
CA GLY A 88 -16.62 10.90 -5.12
C GLY A 88 -17.62 10.73 -6.26
N GLY A 89 -17.86 9.50 -6.71
CA GLY A 89 -18.84 9.20 -7.77
C GLY A 89 -20.31 9.23 -7.33
N GLY A 90 -20.61 9.43 -6.04
CA GLY A 90 -21.99 9.47 -5.53
C GLY A 90 -22.51 10.88 -5.23
N ASP A 91 -23.84 11.04 -5.09
CA ASP A 91 -24.55 12.29 -4.75
C ASP A 91 -24.21 12.90 -3.36
N GLY A 92 -23.20 12.37 -2.67
CA GLY A 92 -22.75 12.79 -1.34
C GLY A 92 -21.39 13.48 -1.34
N SER A 93 -21.06 14.11 -0.21
CA SER A 93 -19.70 14.60 0.03
C SER A 93 -18.73 13.40 0.11
N VAL A 94 -17.59 13.48 -0.59
CA VAL A 94 -16.51 12.45 -0.56
C VAL A 94 -16.16 12.06 0.88
N TYR A 95 -16.22 13.02 1.80
CA TYR A 95 -15.91 12.83 3.22
C TYR A 95 -16.90 11.90 3.93
N ASP A 96 -18.18 11.89 3.54
CA ASP A 96 -19.21 11.05 4.17
C ASP A 96 -19.06 9.59 3.72
N ALA A 97 -18.80 9.38 2.43
CA ALA A 97 -18.54 8.05 1.87
C ALA A 97 -17.24 7.44 2.46
N MET A 98 -16.21 8.25 2.65
CA MET A 98 -14.97 7.83 3.31
C MET A 98 -15.17 7.53 4.81
N ALA A 99 -15.98 8.32 5.51
CA ALA A 99 -16.30 8.09 6.92
C ALA A 99 -17.12 6.81 7.14
N ALA A 100 -17.96 6.42 6.16
CA ALA A 100 -18.67 5.16 6.18
C ALA A 100 -17.76 3.95 5.89
N ALA A 101 -16.76 4.13 5.03
CA ALA A 101 -15.84 3.05 4.62
C ALA A 101 -14.66 2.82 5.59
N PHE A 102 -14.27 3.83 6.37
CA PHE A 102 -13.16 3.74 7.33
C PHE A 102 -13.58 4.17 8.74
N THR A 103 -13.32 3.32 9.72
CA THR A 103 -13.27 3.72 11.12
C THR A 103 -12.00 4.53 11.41
N ALA A 104 -11.97 5.30 12.51
CA ALA A 104 -10.77 6.05 12.92
C ALA A 104 -9.53 5.14 13.04
N ILE A 105 -9.69 3.94 13.60
CA ILE A 105 -8.60 2.97 13.80
C ILE A 105 -8.06 2.45 12.46
N THR A 106 -8.97 2.11 11.53
CA THR A 106 -8.60 1.60 10.20
C THR A 106 -8.00 2.69 9.33
N ALA A 107 -8.45 3.94 9.46
CA ALA A 107 -7.88 5.10 8.78
C ALA A 107 -6.44 5.36 9.24
N TYR A 108 -6.15 5.29 10.55
CA TYR A 108 -4.78 5.40 11.05
C TYR A 108 -3.87 4.27 10.55
N SER A 109 -4.36 3.02 10.55
CA SER A 109 -3.62 1.88 10.00
C SER A 109 -3.28 2.07 8.52
N PHE A 110 -4.26 2.49 7.71
CA PHE A 110 -4.09 2.79 6.28
C PHE A 110 -3.07 3.91 6.04
N LEU A 111 -3.16 5.01 6.82
CA LEU A 111 -2.25 6.14 6.69
C LEU A 111 -0.81 5.74 7.05
N VAL A 112 -0.62 5.03 8.15
CA VAL A 112 0.71 4.57 8.58
C VAL A 112 1.30 3.56 7.60
N PHE A 113 0.49 2.62 7.09
CA PHE A 113 0.93 1.72 6.04
C PHE A 113 1.42 2.51 4.83
N ASN A 114 0.63 3.46 4.33
CA ASN A 114 0.98 4.24 3.15
C ASN A 114 2.13 5.22 3.36
N LEU A 115 2.42 5.67 4.59
CA LEU A 115 3.61 6.47 4.86
C LEU A 115 4.89 5.63 4.91
N LEU A 116 4.82 4.43 5.48
CA LEU A 116 5.99 3.58 5.73
C LEU A 116 6.29 2.60 4.59
N CYS A 117 5.29 2.22 3.79
CA CYS A 117 5.45 1.26 2.69
C CYS A 117 6.39 1.79 1.60
N ALA A 118 6.76 0.90 0.67
CA ALA A 118 7.82 1.10 -0.32
C ALA A 118 7.93 2.54 -0.87
N PRO A 119 9.17 3.02 -1.07
CA PRO A 119 9.39 4.33 -1.68
C PRO A 119 8.90 4.31 -3.13
N CYS A 120 8.56 5.48 -3.68
CA CYS A 120 8.03 5.58 -5.04
C CYS A 120 9.01 5.03 -6.09
N PHE A 121 8.52 4.69 -7.30
CA PHE A 121 9.35 4.09 -8.36
C PHE A 121 10.62 4.88 -8.69
N ALA A 122 10.58 6.20 -8.54
CA ALA A 122 11.75 7.06 -8.72
C ALA A 122 12.86 6.76 -7.71
N ALA A 123 12.52 6.60 -6.43
CA ALA A 123 13.45 6.25 -5.37
C ALA A 123 13.94 4.80 -5.47
N ILE A 124 13.05 3.86 -5.84
CA ILE A 124 13.45 2.47 -6.14
C ILE A 124 14.48 2.43 -7.28
N GLY A 125 14.26 3.23 -8.33
CA GLY A 125 15.18 3.34 -9.46
C GLY A 125 16.55 3.90 -9.08
N ALA A 126 16.60 4.83 -8.13
CA ALA A 126 17.85 5.33 -7.56
C ALA A 126 18.55 4.25 -6.72
N ILE A 127 17.84 3.59 -5.80
CA ILE A 127 18.39 2.51 -4.95
C ILE A 127 18.97 1.37 -5.81
N LYS A 128 18.26 0.97 -6.87
CA LYS A 128 18.74 -0.07 -7.79
C LYS A 128 20.06 0.31 -8.46
N ARG A 129 20.26 1.59 -8.79
CA ARG A 129 21.53 2.08 -9.35
C ARG A 129 22.65 2.10 -8.33
N GLU A 130 22.36 2.48 -7.09
CA GLU A 130 23.35 2.56 -6.01
C GLU A 130 23.78 1.18 -5.49
N MET A 131 22.85 0.23 -5.35
CA MET A 131 23.18 -1.10 -4.82
C MET A 131 23.68 -2.10 -5.86
N ASN A 132 23.62 -1.76 -7.15
CA ASN A 132 24.08 -2.58 -8.29
C ASN A 132 23.58 -4.05 -8.27
N SER A 133 22.48 -4.32 -7.54
CA SER A 133 21.89 -5.65 -7.39
C SER A 133 20.37 -5.55 -7.19
N ALA A 134 19.64 -6.11 -8.15
CA ALA A 134 18.18 -6.15 -8.12
C ALA A 134 17.65 -7.03 -6.98
N LYS A 135 18.40 -8.07 -6.59
CA LYS A 135 18.02 -8.97 -5.47
C LYS A 135 18.02 -8.22 -4.15
N TRP A 136 19.05 -7.44 -3.88
CA TRP A 136 19.13 -6.61 -2.67
C TRP A 136 18.09 -5.49 -2.67
N THR A 137 17.77 -4.92 -3.82
CA THR A 137 16.75 -3.87 -3.93
C THR A 137 15.36 -4.41 -3.58
N TRP A 138 15.00 -5.56 -4.14
CA TRP A 138 13.73 -6.23 -3.80
C TRP A 138 13.68 -6.71 -2.35
N PHE A 139 14.80 -7.16 -1.79
CA PHE A 139 14.88 -7.51 -0.37
C PHE A 139 14.63 -6.29 0.52
N ALA A 140 15.24 -5.14 0.23
CA ALA A 140 15.04 -3.90 0.99
C ALA A 140 13.59 -3.41 0.91
N ILE A 141 12.98 -3.45 -0.28
CA ILE A 141 11.57 -3.09 -0.49
C ILE A 141 10.65 -4.04 0.27
N GLY A 142 10.89 -5.35 0.15
CA GLY A 142 10.10 -6.37 0.86
C GLY A 142 10.20 -6.22 2.37
N TYR A 143 11.39 -5.94 2.89
CA TYR A 143 11.60 -5.67 4.32
C TYR A 143 10.85 -4.42 4.77
N GLN A 144 10.91 -3.32 4.02
CA GLN A 144 10.22 -2.08 4.36
C GLN A 144 8.69 -2.22 4.29
N CYS A 145 8.16 -2.89 3.25
CA CYS A 145 6.73 -3.20 3.15
C CYS A 145 6.27 -4.14 4.26
N GLY A 146 7.06 -5.16 4.59
CA GLY A 146 6.78 -6.06 5.70
C GLY A 146 6.73 -5.31 7.02
N PHE A 147 7.70 -4.44 7.29
CA PHE A 147 7.74 -3.60 8.49
C PHE A 147 6.53 -2.65 8.58
N ALA A 148 6.19 -1.97 7.47
CA ALA A 148 5.00 -1.11 7.40
C ALA A 148 3.72 -1.89 7.67
N TYR A 149 3.61 -3.10 7.13
CA TYR A 149 2.47 -4.00 7.34
C TYR A 149 2.33 -4.43 8.81
N VAL A 150 3.45 -4.77 9.48
CA VAL A 150 3.43 -5.10 10.92
C VAL A 150 2.95 -3.93 11.76
N ILE A 151 3.45 -2.72 11.51
CA ILE A 151 3.03 -1.54 12.28
C ILE A 151 1.55 -1.22 12.04
N ALA A 152 1.10 -1.30 10.79
CA ALA A 152 -0.30 -1.08 10.45
C ALA A 152 -1.22 -2.11 11.11
N LEU A 153 -0.81 -3.38 11.17
CA LEU A 153 -1.49 -4.43 11.93
C LEU A 153 -1.55 -4.13 13.41
N MET A 154 -0.42 -3.72 14.02
CA MET A 154 -0.38 -3.36 15.44
C MET A 154 -1.37 -2.23 15.76
N ILE A 155 -1.41 -1.17 14.96
CA ILE A 155 -2.34 -0.05 15.16
C ILE A 155 -3.79 -0.54 15.08
N ASN A 156 -4.11 -1.37 14.09
CA ASN A 156 -5.47 -1.88 13.94
C ASN A 156 -5.86 -2.76 15.14
N GLN A 157 -4.99 -3.67 15.57
CA GLN A 157 -5.33 -4.62 16.63
C GLN A 157 -5.25 -4.04 18.04
N PHE A 158 -4.34 -3.12 18.33
CA PHE A 158 -4.37 -2.37 19.60
C PHE A 158 -5.58 -1.42 19.65
N GLY A 159 -5.93 -0.79 18.53
CA GLY A 159 -7.14 0.02 18.44
C GLY A 159 -8.40 -0.81 18.69
N ASN A 160 -8.52 -1.99 18.07
CA ASN A 160 -9.67 -2.88 18.24
C ASN A 160 -9.76 -3.53 19.62
N LEU A 161 -8.60 -3.73 20.28
CA LEU A 161 -8.52 -4.18 21.67
C LEU A 161 -9.14 -3.14 22.63
N PHE A 162 -8.94 -1.84 22.35
CA PHE A 162 -9.53 -0.76 23.13
C PHE A 162 -11.04 -0.57 22.90
N THR A 163 -11.57 -0.90 21.72
CA THR A 163 -13.00 -0.84 21.38
C THR A 163 -13.79 -2.12 21.68
N GLY A 164 -13.16 -3.16 22.24
CA GLY A 164 -13.83 -4.37 22.73
C GLY A 164 -14.16 -5.44 21.67
N ASN A 165 -13.71 -5.26 20.42
CA ASN A 165 -13.90 -6.22 19.32
C ASN A 165 -12.55 -6.90 19.00
N ALA A 166 -12.05 -7.70 19.95
CA ALA A 166 -10.71 -8.26 19.86
C ALA A 166 -10.67 -9.57 19.05
N ASN A 167 -10.02 -9.54 17.89
CA ASN A 167 -9.51 -10.75 17.25
C ASN A 167 -8.25 -11.23 17.99
N ILE A 168 -8.43 -12.16 18.94
CA ILE A 168 -7.36 -12.69 19.82
C ILE A 168 -6.17 -13.22 19.02
N LEU A 169 -6.41 -13.85 17.86
CA LEU A 169 -5.34 -14.34 16.97
C LEU A 169 -4.53 -13.18 16.35
N GLY A 170 -5.17 -12.07 15.98
CA GLY A 170 -4.50 -10.90 15.42
C GLY A 170 -3.63 -10.18 16.45
N VAL A 171 -4.07 -10.12 17.71
CA VAL A 171 -3.30 -9.56 18.83
C VAL A 171 -2.08 -10.43 19.15
N ILE A 172 -2.22 -11.76 19.17
CA ILE A 172 -1.10 -12.67 19.42
C ILE A 172 -0.03 -12.53 18.33
N VAL A 173 -0.43 -12.50 17.05
CA VAL A 173 0.49 -12.33 15.93
C VAL A 173 1.21 -10.97 15.98
N SER A 174 0.48 -9.90 16.29
CA SER A 174 1.07 -8.55 16.39
C SER A 174 2.00 -8.41 17.60
N VAL A 175 1.73 -9.07 18.73
CA VAL A 175 2.64 -9.12 19.89
C VAL A 175 3.90 -9.94 19.59
N ILE A 176 3.78 -11.06 18.87
CA ILE A 176 4.94 -11.86 18.46
C ILE A 176 5.82 -11.08 17.47
N LEU A 177 5.21 -10.38 16.52
CA LEU A 177 5.96 -9.55 15.56
C LEU A 177 6.60 -8.34 16.23
N LEU A 178 5.94 -7.71 17.20
CA LEU A 178 6.52 -6.67 18.04
C LEU A 178 7.71 -7.21 18.84
N ALA A 179 7.58 -8.38 19.48
CA ALA A 179 8.66 -9.02 20.20
C ALA A 179 9.84 -9.37 19.27
N GLY A 180 9.57 -9.78 18.03
CA GLY A 180 10.57 -10.00 17.00
C GLY A 180 11.32 -8.72 16.60
N ILE A 181 10.60 -7.61 16.42
CA ILE A 181 11.20 -6.29 16.10
C ILE A 181 12.03 -5.78 17.28
N ILE A 182 11.53 -5.88 18.51
CA ILE A 182 12.26 -5.49 19.73
C ILE A 182 13.50 -6.37 19.91
N TYR A 183 13.38 -7.69 19.70
CA TYR A 183 14.53 -8.59 19.73
C TYR A 183 15.56 -8.22 18.67
N MET A 184 15.14 -7.85 17.46
CA MET A 184 16.07 -7.45 16.40
C MET A 184 16.74 -6.10 16.68
N LEU A 185 16.05 -5.18 17.38
CA LEU A 185 16.57 -3.88 17.78
C LEU A 185 17.53 -4.00 18.98
N CYS A 186 17.26 -4.91 19.92
CA CYS A 186 18.10 -5.18 21.08
C CYS A 186 19.21 -6.23 20.81
N LYS A 187 19.15 -6.95 19.67
CA LYS A 187 20.21 -7.88 19.29
C LYS A 187 21.48 -7.07 19.00
N PRO A 188 22.57 -7.26 19.77
CA PRO A 188 23.81 -6.54 19.54
C PRO A 188 24.30 -6.84 18.13
N TYR A 189 24.55 -5.77 17.36
CA TYR A 189 25.09 -5.84 16.01
C TYR A 189 26.41 -6.62 16.05
N LYS A 190 26.40 -7.84 15.51
CA LYS A 190 27.65 -8.56 15.25
C LYS A 190 28.25 -7.93 13.99
N GLU A 191 29.33 -7.18 14.15
CA GLU A 191 30.14 -6.71 13.04
C GLU A 191 30.41 -7.86 12.06
N ALA A 192 30.11 -7.64 10.79
CA ALA A 192 30.52 -8.53 9.73
C ALA A 192 32.05 -8.44 9.56
N THR A 193 32.79 -9.23 10.34
CA THR A 193 34.22 -9.41 10.15
C THR A 193 34.43 -10.23 8.87
N LYS A 194 34.54 -9.54 7.73
CA LYS A 194 35.42 -9.80 6.57
C LYS A 194 34.81 -9.19 5.31
N LEU A 195 35.30 -8.01 4.96
CA LEU A 195 35.41 -7.60 3.57
C LEU A 195 36.52 -8.46 2.94
N ALA A 196 36.16 -9.64 2.43
CA ALA A 196 37.05 -10.35 1.52
C ALA A 196 37.00 -9.62 0.17
N VAL A 197 37.85 -8.60 0.05
CA VAL A 197 38.24 -8.06 -1.26
C VAL A 197 38.86 -9.22 -2.03
N LYS A 198 38.23 -9.60 -3.13
CA LYS A 198 38.81 -10.45 -4.16
C LYS A 198 38.67 -9.74 -5.49
#